data_AF-A0A355PRW5-F1
#
_entry.id   AF-A0A355PRW5-F1
#
_cell.length_a   1.000
_cell.length_b   1.000
_cell.length_c   1.000
_cell.angle_alpha   90.00
_cell.angle_beta   90.00
_cell.angle_gamma   90.00
#
_symmetry.space_group_name_H-M   'P 1'
#
loop_
_entity.id
_entity.type
_entity.pdbx_description
1 polymer ?
#
loop_
_entity_poly.entity_id
_entity_poly.type
_entity_poly.pdbx_seq_one_letter_code
_entity_poly.pdbx_strand_id
1 'polypeptide(L)'
;MTELRELARFVHDLKWENVPDDVKETTKKVLIDSVGVGVGACRNEQNVNIIREFTNLCNDHTVSIWGQKEKTSLFQAVFLNALEGHTLEMDDVHTRSKTHIGTVVTPAVWSVAEYEKKNGQELLLAELCGYEVTARIGMALGVSAHRNLGWHATSTAGVIGAAAACAKLLNLSEDEIVYAMGMAAQEA
;
A
#
# COMPACT_ATOMS: atom_id res chain seq x y z
N MET A 1 -7.23 6.09 22.22
CA MET A 1 -8.30 5.62 21.29
C MET A 1 -8.90 6.78 20.52
N THR A 2 -8.73 8.02 21.00
CA THR A 2 -9.07 9.26 20.29
C THR A 2 -8.26 9.43 19.00
N GLU A 3 -6.96 9.11 19.04
CA GLU A 3 -6.00 9.37 17.95
C GLU A 3 -6.26 8.47 16.73
N LEU A 4 -6.48 7.17 16.95
CA LEU A 4 -6.80 6.22 15.88
C LEU A 4 -8.13 6.57 15.21
N ARG A 5 -9.10 7.04 16.00
CA ARG A 5 -10.41 7.46 15.52
C ARG A 5 -10.34 8.77 14.73
N GLU A 6 -9.53 9.73 15.16
CA GLU A 6 -9.25 10.94 14.38
C GLU A 6 -8.63 10.61 13.02
N LEU A 7 -7.70 9.65 12.99
CA LEU A 7 -7.10 9.19 11.74
C LEU A 7 -8.10 8.45 10.84
N ALA A 8 -8.94 7.58 11.42
CA ALA A 8 -10.02 6.92 10.69
C ALA A 8 -11.03 7.91 10.10
N ARG A 9 -11.38 8.96 10.87
CA ARG A 9 -12.25 10.03 10.40
C ARG A 9 -11.63 10.81 9.25
N PHE A 10 -10.35 11.14 9.35
CA PHE A 10 -9.63 11.77 8.24
C PHE A 10 -9.74 10.93 6.96
N VAL A 11 -9.46 9.61 7.05
CA VAL A 11 -9.55 8.68 5.92
C VAL A 11 -10.97 8.64 5.35
N HIS A 12 -11.97 8.50 6.22
CA HIS A 12 -13.39 8.47 5.84
C HIS A 12 -13.81 9.77 5.12
N ASP A 13 -13.53 10.92 5.70
CA ASP A 13 -14.07 12.22 5.28
C ASP A 13 -13.31 12.85 4.10
N LEU A 14 -12.05 12.46 3.86
CA LEU A 14 -11.26 13.06 2.79
C LEU A 14 -11.92 12.83 1.42
N LYS A 15 -12.09 13.90 0.64
CA LYS A 15 -12.61 13.85 -0.72
C LYS A 15 -11.58 14.39 -1.69
N TRP A 16 -11.56 13.84 -2.90
CA TRP A 16 -10.57 14.20 -3.92
C TRP A 16 -10.58 15.69 -4.26
N GLU A 17 -11.75 16.32 -4.23
CA GLU A 17 -11.93 17.74 -4.53
C GLU A 17 -11.27 18.64 -3.48
N ASN A 18 -11.11 18.14 -2.26
CA ASN A 18 -10.50 18.86 -1.15
C ASN A 18 -8.97 18.69 -1.09
N VAL A 19 -8.39 17.84 -1.95
CA VAL A 19 -6.95 17.60 -1.99
C VAL A 19 -6.26 18.76 -2.73
N PRO A 20 -5.20 19.37 -2.16
CA PRO A 20 -4.39 20.36 -2.87
C PRO A 20 -3.78 19.80 -4.16
N ASP A 21 -3.67 20.63 -5.21
CA ASP A 21 -3.27 20.14 -6.53
C ASP A 21 -1.82 19.60 -6.57
N ASP A 22 -0.92 20.17 -5.78
CA ASP A 22 0.45 19.67 -5.61
C ASP A 22 0.48 18.28 -4.96
N VAL A 23 -0.43 18.01 -4.02
CA VAL A 23 -0.59 16.69 -3.40
C VAL A 23 -1.19 15.69 -4.39
N LYS A 24 -2.18 16.09 -5.21
CA LYS A 24 -2.72 15.24 -6.29
C LYS A 24 -1.62 14.85 -7.28
N GLU A 25 -0.80 15.81 -7.71
CA GLU A 25 0.31 15.55 -8.64
C GLU A 25 1.38 14.65 -8.01
N THR A 26 1.69 14.86 -6.73
CA THR A 26 2.64 13.99 -6.00
C THR A 26 2.12 12.56 -5.88
N THR A 27 0.83 12.40 -5.56
CA THR A 27 0.18 11.08 -5.46
C THR A 27 0.26 10.30 -6.77
N LYS A 28 0.05 10.97 -7.92
CA LYS A 28 0.23 10.34 -9.25
C LYS A 28 1.67 9.90 -9.48
N LYS A 29 2.64 10.73 -9.09
CA LYS A 29 4.06 10.45 -9.29
C LYS A 29 4.51 9.24 -8.47
N VAL A 30 4.17 9.18 -7.18
CA VAL A 30 4.58 8.06 -6.33
C VAL A 30 3.91 6.74 -6.72
N LEU A 31 2.67 6.80 -7.23
CA LEU A 31 1.98 5.64 -7.81
C LEU A 31 2.73 5.12 -9.05
N ILE A 32 3.07 6.02 -9.99
CA ILE A 32 3.79 5.66 -11.22
C ILE A 32 5.19 5.16 -10.90
N ASP A 33 5.88 5.79 -9.94
CA ASP A 33 7.20 5.39 -9.47
C ASP A 33 7.19 3.96 -8.93
N SER A 34 6.26 3.66 -8.01
CA SER A 34 6.13 2.33 -7.39
C SER A 34 5.86 1.23 -8.43
N VAL A 35 4.93 1.48 -9.36
CA VAL A 35 4.66 0.54 -10.47
C VAL A 35 5.86 0.42 -11.40
N GLY A 36 6.56 1.53 -11.69
CA GLY A 36 7.75 1.56 -12.53
C GLY A 36 8.90 0.73 -11.96
N VAL A 37 9.15 0.87 -10.66
CA VAL A 37 10.14 0.05 -9.93
C VAL A 37 9.76 -1.43 -9.98
N GLY A 38 8.49 -1.75 -9.68
CA GLY A 38 8.01 -3.13 -9.74
C GLY A 38 8.14 -3.76 -11.13
N VAL A 39 7.77 -3.04 -12.19
CA VAL A 39 8.00 -3.50 -13.58
C VAL A 39 9.48 -3.62 -13.90
N GLY A 40 10.33 -2.75 -13.37
CA GLY A 40 11.79 -2.84 -13.49
C GLY A 40 12.37 -4.12 -12.88
N ALA A 41 11.72 -4.65 -11.84
CA ALA A 41 12.11 -5.87 -11.15
C ALA A 41 11.62 -7.17 -11.84
N CYS A 42 10.70 -7.09 -12.81
CA CYS A 42 9.94 -8.26 -13.30
C CYS A 42 10.74 -9.40 -13.95
N ARG A 43 12.04 -9.15 -14.25
CA ARG A 43 12.98 -10.13 -14.79
C ARG A 43 13.99 -10.63 -13.77
N ASN A 44 13.88 -10.22 -12.51
CA ASN A 44 14.68 -10.77 -11.43
C ASN A 44 14.39 -12.28 -11.32
N GLU A 45 15.45 -13.10 -11.36
CA GLU A 45 15.33 -14.55 -11.39
C GLU A 45 14.57 -15.12 -10.18
N GLN A 46 14.76 -14.53 -9.00
CA GLN A 46 14.07 -14.95 -7.78
C GLN A 46 12.57 -14.65 -7.88
N ASN A 47 12.21 -13.45 -8.32
CA ASN A 47 10.80 -13.05 -8.48
C ASN A 47 10.08 -13.92 -9.49
N VAL A 48 10.70 -14.18 -10.65
CA VAL A 48 10.12 -15.05 -11.69
C VAL A 48 9.82 -16.45 -11.15
N ASN A 49 10.74 -17.02 -10.35
CA ASN A 49 10.52 -18.33 -9.74
C ASN A 49 9.39 -18.30 -8.70
N ILE A 50 9.37 -17.28 -7.82
CA ILE A 50 8.31 -17.13 -6.81
C ILE A 50 6.94 -16.95 -7.46
N ILE A 51 6.84 -16.11 -8.50
CA ILE A 51 5.61 -15.86 -9.25
C ILE A 51 5.10 -17.15 -9.87
N ARG A 52 5.97 -17.95 -10.50
CA ARG A 52 5.59 -19.24 -11.08
C ARG A 52 5.03 -20.19 -10.03
N GLU A 53 5.68 -20.30 -8.87
CA GLU A 53 5.19 -21.17 -7.80
C GLU A 53 3.85 -20.70 -7.24
N PHE A 54 3.70 -19.39 -6.96
CA PHE A 54 2.45 -18.84 -6.41
C PHE A 54 1.27 -18.98 -7.37
N THR A 55 1.50 -18.67 -8.65
CA THR A 55 0.46 -18.79 -9.69
C THR A 55 -0.01 -20.24 -9.89
N ASN A 56 0.87 -21.23 -9.72
CA ASN A 56 0.48 -22.66 -9.76
C ASN A 56 -0.35 -23.12 -8.55
N LEU A 57 -0.28 -22.39 -7.43
CA LEU A 57 -1.04 -22.69 -6.22
C LEU A 57 -2.45 -22.09 -6.21
N CYS A 58 -2.82 -21.34 -7.25
CA CYS A 58 -4.09 -20.64 -7.34
C CYS A 58 -4.88 -21.06 -8.57
N ASN A 59 -6.21 -21.12 -8.45
CA ASN A 59 -7.13 -21.30 -9.58
C ASN A 59 -7.86 -20.00 -9.97
N ASP A 60 -7.66 -18.93 -9.20
CA ASP A 60 -8.22 -17.60 -9.46
C ASP A 60 -7.16 -16.74 -10.14
N HIS A 61 -7.52 -16.14 -11.29
CA HIS A 61 -6.63 -15.36 -12.14
C HIS A 61 -7.28 -14.02 -12.49
N THR A 62 -7.73 -13.30 -11.47
CA THR A 62 -8.50 -12.05 -11.62
C THR A 62 -7.65 -10.79 -11.62
N VAL A 63 -6.55 -10.76 -10.86
CA VAL A 63 -5.73 -9.57 -10.63
C VAL A 63 -4.35 -9.70 -11.27
N SER A 64 -3.86 -8.61 -11.87
CA SER A 64 -2.61 -8.58 -12.62
C SER A 64 -1.38 -8.55 -11.71
N ILE A 65 -0.31 -9.20 -12.17
CA ILE A 65 1.03 -9.11 -11.58
C ILE A 65 1.86 -8.14 -12.42
N TRP A 66 2.49 -7.15 -11.80
CA TRP A 66 3.23 -6.09 -12.51
C TRP A 66 4.36 -6.66 -13.35
N GLY A 67 4.37 -6.29 -14.64
CA GLY A 67 5.39 -6.72 -15.59
C GLY A 67 5.26 -8.18 -16.08
N GLN A 68 4.26 -8.92 -15.61
CA GLN A 68 4.01 -10.32 -16.01
C GLN A 68 2.80 -10.43 -16.95
N LYS A 69 2.64 -11.58 -17.62
CA LYS A 69 1.46 -11.87 -18.46
C LYS A 69 0.35 -12.56 -17.68
N GLU A 70 0.76 -13.24 -16.61
CA GLU A 70 -0.06 -14.02 -15.73
C GLU A 70 -0.88 -13.11 -14.80
N LYS A 71 -2.04 -13.63 -14.39
CA LYS A 71 -2.85 -13.07 -13.32
C LYS A 71 -2.93 -14.07 -12.17
N THR A 72 -3.34 -13.61 -11.00
CA THR A 72 -3.59 -14.48 -9.84
C THR A 72 -4.73 -13.92 -8.97
N SER A 73 -5.03 -14.60 -7.86
CA SER A 73 -5.96 -14.12 -6.83
C SER A 73 -5.49 -12.80 -6.24
N LEU A 74 -6.44 -12.04 -5.70
CA LEU A 74 -6.18 -10.74 -5.07
C LEU A 74 -5.01 -10.76 -4.07
N PHE A 75 -5.04 -11.67 -3.08
CA PHE A 75 -4.02 -11.71 -2.03
C PHE A 75 -2.63 -12.04 -2.57
N GLN A 76 -2.54 -12.98 -3.52
CA GLN A 76 -1.27 -13.30 -4.15
C GLN A 76 -0.78 -12.13 -5.01
N ALA A 77 -1.65 -11.44 -5.73
CA ALA A 77 -1.26 -10.29 -6.54
C ALA A 77 -0.72 -9.15 -5.67
N VAL A 78 -1.35 -8.86 -4.53
CA VAL A 78 -0.83 -7.87 -3.55
C VAL A 78 0.58 -8.25 -3.10
N PHE A 79 0.77 -9.51 -2.69
CA PHE A 79 2.08 -10.00 -2.25
C PHE A 79 3.15 -9.93 -3.35
N LEU A 80 2.84 -10.41 -4.56
CA LEU A 80 3.78 -10.45 -5.67
C LEU A 80 4.11 -9.05 -6.19
N ASN A 81 3.14 -8.15 -6.25
CA ASN A 81 3.38 -6.75 -6.65
C ASN A 81 4.22 -6.00 -5.59
N ALA A 82 4.01 -6.27 -4.30
CA ALA A 82 4.86 -5.74 -3.24
C ALA A 82 6.29 -6.30 -3.30
N LEU A 83 6.43 -7.60 -3.59
CA LEU A 83 7.74 -8.23 -3.81
C LEU A 83 8.49 -7.55 -4.97
N GLU A 84 7.85 -7.43 -6.13
CA GLU A 84 8.42 -6.73 -7.28
C GLU A 84 8.79 -5.28 -6.91
N GLY A 85 7.89 -4.56 -6.22
CA GLY A 85 8.08 -3.16 -5.82
C GLY A 85 9.29 -2.92 -4.91
N HIS A 86 9.66 -3.86 -4.05
CA HIS A 86 10.79 -3.67 -3.11
C HIS A 86 12.09 -4.36 -3.53
N THR A 87 12.07 -5.21 -4.56
CA THR A 87 13.21 -6.10 -4.90
C THR A 87 14.49 -5.33 -5.26
N LEU A 88 14.35 -4.17 -5.90
CA LEU A 88 15.50 -3.39 -6.39
C LEU A 88 16.01 -2.35 -5.38
N GLU A 89 15.31 -2.15 -4.26
CA GLU A 89 15.54 -1.04 -3.32
C GLU A 89 15.60 0.35 -4.02
N MET A 90 14.83 0.50 -5.09
CA MET A 90 14.69 1.75 -5.87
C MET A 90 13.37 2.47 -5.60
N ASP A 91 12.54 1.91 -4.73
CA ASP A 91 11.26 2.45 -4.31
C ASP A 91 11.41 3.70 -3.42
N ASP A 92 10.29 4.40 -3.28
CA ASP A 92 10.23 5.70 -2.63
C ASP A 92 10.64 5.66 -1.14
N VAL A 93 10.93 6.85 -0.59
CA VAL A 93 11.13 7.00 0.86
C VAL A 93 10.44 8.27 1.35
N HIS A 94 9.49 8.10 2.26
CA HIS A 94 8.98 9.25 3.03
C HIS A 94 9.99 9.62 4.13
N THR A 95 10.67 10.75 3.92
CA THR A 95 11.88 11.13 4.68
C THR A 95 11.67 11.22 6.19
N ARG A 96 10.52 11.75 6.65
CA ARG A 96 10.29 11.97 8.09
C ARG A 96 9.99 10.69 8.86
N SER A 97 9.24 9.76 8.26
CA SER A 97 8.95 8.45 8.85
C SER A 97 10.01 7.40 8.52
N LYS A 98 10.94 7.70 7.58
CA LYS A 98 11.90 6.76 6.96
C LYS A 98 11.26 5.41 6.60
N THR A 99 10.10 5.49 5.98
CA THR A 99 9.32 4.34 5.48
C THR A 99 9.29 4.39 3.96
N HIS A 100 9.37 3.21 3.36
CA HIS A 100 9.09 3.00 1.95
C HIS A 100 7.60 2.75 1.82
N ILE A 101 6.83 3.79 1.51
CA ILE A 101 5.37 3.70 1.64
C ILE A 101 4.77 3.05 0.40
N GLY A 102 5.27 3.43 -0.78
CA GLY A 102 4.75 2.97 -2.06
C GLY A 102 4.84 1.46 -2.22
N THR A 103 5.92 0.84 -1.75
CA THR A 103 6.07 -0.61 -1.84
C THR A 103 5.08 -1.42 -1.00
N VAL A 104 4.35 -0.78 -0.08
CA VAL A 104 3.35 -1.44 0.78
C VAL A 104 1.93 -1.01 0.38
N VAL A 105 1.70 0.29 0.26
CA VAL A 105 0.36 0.85 0.01
C VAL A 105 -0.05 0.65 -1.45
N THR A 106 0.81 1.03 -2.40
CA THR A 106 0.50 0.98 -3.84
C THR A 106 0.08 -0.40 -4.33
N PRO A 107 0.80 -1.52 -4.05
CA PRO A 107 0.37 -2.84 -4.51
C PRO A 107 -0.95 -3.25 -3.87
N ALA A 108 -1.22 -2.87 -2.61
CA ALA A 108 -2.47 -3.18 -1.94
C ALA A 108 -3.66 -2.48 -2.61
N VAL A 109 -3.62 -1.15 -2.74
CA VAL A 109 -4.75 -0.41 -3.33
C VAL A 109 -4.89 -0.65 -4.83
N TRP A 110 -3.80 -0.85 -5.57
CA TRP A 110 -3.85 -1.14 -7.00
C TRP A 110 -4.55 -2.48 -7.25
N SER A 111 -4.14 -3.53 -6.54
CA SER A 111 -4.72 -4.87 -6.70
C SER A 111 -6.18 -4.91 -6.26
N VAL A 112 -6.54 -4.26 -5.14
CA VAL A 112 -7.95 -4.15 -4.72
C VAL A 112 -8.76 -3.31 -5.71
N ALA A 113 -8.20 -2.24 -6.27
CA ALA A 113 -8.90 -1.42 -7.25
C ALA A 113 -9.18 -2.19 -8.55
N GLU A 114 -8.23 -3.00 -9.03
CA GLU A 114 -8.45 -3.88 -10.18
C GLU A 114 -9.54 -4.90 -9.88
N TYR A 115 -9.49 -5.57 -8.73
CA TYR A 115 -10.44 -6.59 -8.32
C TYR A 115 -11.87 -6.04 -8.20
N GLU A 116 -12.02 -4.89 -7.53
CA GLU A 116 -13.30 -4.20 -7.29
C GLU A 116 -13.73 -3.31 -8.47
N LYS A 117 -12.94 -3.28 -9.56
CA LYS A 117 -13.18 -2.46 -10.77
C LYS A 117 -13.36 -0.97 -10.46
N LYS A 118 -12.56 -0.45 -9.54
CA LYS A 118 -12.53 0.96 -9.14
C LYS A 118 -11.89 1.83 -10.20
N ASN A 119 -12.27 3.11 -10.24
CA ASN A 119 -11.69 4.05 -11.19
C ASN A 119 -10.38 4.67 -10.66
N GLY A 120 -9.64 5.34 -11.55
CA GLY A 120 -8.33 5.93 -11.21
C GLY A 120 -8.38 7.03 -10.14
N GLN A 121 -9.48 7.79 -10.04
CA GLN A 121 -9.62 8.81 -8.99
C GLN A 121 -9.83 8.16 -7.62
N GLU A 122 -10.62 7.08 -7.54
CA GLU A 122 -10.80 6.30 -6.31
C GLU A 122 -9.46 5.67 -5.85
N LEU A 123 -8.70 5.11 -6.79
CA LEU A 123 -7.36 4.57 -6.53
C LEU A 123 -6.42 5.64 -5.97
N LEU A 124 -6.31 6.80 -6.63
CA LEU A 124 -5.42 7.88 -6.18
C LEU A 124 -5.83 8.43 -4.81
N LEU A 125 -7.13 8.56 -4.53
CA LEU A 125 -7.59 9.02 -3.23
C LEU A 125 -7.24 8.00 -2.12
N ALA A 126 -7.40 6.72 -2.39
CA ALA A 126 -7.02 5.64 -1.47
C ALA A 126 -5.52 5.60 -1.22
N GLU A 127 -4.70 5.68 -2.28
CA GLU A 127 -3.24 5.77 -2.21
C GLU A 127 -2.80 6.90 -1.27
N LEU A 128 -3.33 8.10 -1.47
CA LEU A 128 -3.04 9.27 -0.64
C LEU A 128 -3.37 9.00 0.83
N CYS A 129 -4.54 8.45 1.12
CA CYS A 129 -4.92 8.10 2.50
C CYS A 129 -3.92 7.12 3.13
N GLY A 130 -3.46 6.10 2.40
CA GLY A 130 -2.46 5.16 2.89
C GLY A 130 -1.12 5.81 3.18
N TYR A 131 -0.70 6.76 2.34
CA TYR A 131 0.52 7.54 2.57
C TYR A 131 0.45 8.39 3.83
N GLU A 132 -0.65 9.13 4.00
CA GLU A 132 -0.83 9.98 5.17
C GLU A 132 -0.84 9.15 6.47
N VAL A 133 -1.55 8.02 6.47
CA VAL A 133 -1.64 7.12 7.62
C VAL A 133 -0.28 6.51 7.95
N THR A 134 0.41 5.94 6.96
CA THR A 134 1.73 5.32 7.16
C THR A 134 2.74 6.34 7.68
N ALA A 135 2.79 7.53 7.08
CA ALA A 135 3.70 8.60 7.47
C ALA A 135 3.46 9.03 8.93
N ARG A 136 2.20 9.23 9.34
CA ARG A 136 1.85 9.62 10.71
C ARG A 136 2.22 8.55 11.72
N ILE A 137 1.90 7.28 11.44
CA ILE A 137 2.25 6.17 12.33
C ILE A 137 3.77 6.02 12.42
N GLY A 138 4.49 6.03 11.30
CA GLY A 138 5.94 5.91 11.29
C GLY A 138 6.64 7.05 12.02
N MET A 139 6.11 8.29 11.94
CA MET A 139 6.60 9.41 12.76
C MET A 139 6.29 9.20 14.25
N ALA A 140 5.09 8.72 14.59
CA ALA A 140 4.67 8.48 15.98
C ALA A 140 5.45 7.34 16.67
N LEU A 141 5.85 6.30 15.93
CA LEU A 141 6.73 5.24 16.43
C LEU A 141 8.12 5.75 16.82
N GLY A 142 8.52 6.95 16.38
CA GLY A 142 9.86 7.46 16.60
C GLY A 142 10.88 6.62 15.84
N VAL A 143 10.86 6.72 14.51
CA VAL A 143 11.55 5.79 13.60
C VAL A 143 12.98 5.39 13.98
N SER A 144 13.81 6.32 14.48
CA SER A 144 15.18 5.98 14.89
C SER A 144 15.21 5.07 16.11
N ALA A 145 14.36 5.33 17.12
CA ALA A 145 14.24 4.47 18.29
C ALA A 145 13.66 3.10 17.91
N HIS A 146 12.61 3.09 17.08
CA HIS A 146 11.98 1.86 16.57
C HIS A 146 12.98 0.97 15.81
N ARG A 147 13.77 1.57 14.91
CA ARG A 147 14.83 0.87 14.17
C ARG A 147 15.95 0.36 15.08
N ASN A 148 16.33 1.11 16.10
CA ASN A 148 17.36 0.69 17.06
C ASN A 148 16.92 -0.51 17.92
N LEU A 149 15.63 -0.79 18.00
CA LEU A 149 15.08 -2.02 18.60
C LEU A 149 15.03 -3.21 17.64
N GLY A 150 15.45 -3.02 16.38
CA GLY A 150 15.49 -4.05 15.33
C GLY A 150 14.28 -4.07 14.40
N TRP A 151 13.33 -3.16 14.55
CA TRP A 151 12.11 -3.15 13.74
C TRP A 151 12.26 -2.33 12.45
N HIS A 152 11.59 -2.77 11.39
CA HIS A 152 11.54 -2.04 10.13
C HIS A 152 10.21 -1.29 9.99
N ALA A 153 10.24 0.04 10.13
CA ALA A 153 9.04 0.87 10.13
C ALA A 153 8.18 0.73 8.85
N THR A 154 8.81 0.39 7.72
CA THR A 154 8.09 0.12 6.46
C THR A 154 7.05 -0.98 6.65
N SER A 155 7.38 -2.10 7.31
CA SER A 155 6.39 -3.17 7.55
C SER A 155 5.43 -2.77 8.67
N THR A 156 5.97 -2.38 9.82
CA THR A 156 5.17 -2.20 11.04
C THR A 156 4.17 -1.04 10.94
N ALA A 157 4.51 0.04 10.21
CA ALA A 157 3.58 1.15 9.96
C ALA A 157 2.84 1.01 8.63
N GLY A 158 3.50 0.47 7.60
CA GLY A 158 2.93 0.35 6.25
C GLY A 158 1.71 -0.57 6.21
N VAL A 159 1.69 -1.66 6.98
CA VAL A 159 0.53 -2.56 7.01
C VAL A 159 -0.74 -1.85 7.48
N ILE A 160 -0.62 -0.93 8.45
CA ILE A 160 -1.75 -0.14 8.97
C ILE A 160 -2.20 0.88 7.93
N GLY A 161 -1.25 1.51 7.21
CA GLY A 161 -1.56 2.41 6.11
C GLY A 161 -2.23 1.72 4.92
N ALA A 162 -1.76 0.54 4.53
CA ALA A 162 -2.39 -0.26 3.48
C ALA A 162 -3.83 -0.65 3.86
N ALA A 163 -4.07 -1.02 5.12
CA ALA A 163 -5.42 -1.30 5.59
C ALA A 163 -6.33 -0.07 5.53
N ALA A 164 -5.85 1.11 5.93
CA ALA A 164 -6.61 2.35 5.83
C ALA A 164 -6.89 2.75 4.37
N ALA A 165 -5.93 2.54 3.48
CA ALA A 165 -6.04 2.82 2.05
C ALA A 165 -7.10 1.92 1.40
N CYS A 166 -7.04 0.60 1.64
CA CYS A 166 -8.04 -0.34 1.16
C CYS A 166 -9.42 -0.06 1.77
N ALA A 167 -9.50 0.32 3.05
CA ALA A 167 -10.75 0.71 3.69
C ALA A 167 -11.38 1.96 3.03
N LYS A 168 -10.55 2.95 2.65
CA LYS A 168 -11.01 4.11 1.86
C LYS A 168 -11.57 3.67 0.51
N LEU A 169 -10.84 2.82 -0.20
CA LEU A 169 -11.20 2.35 -1.53
C LEU A 169 -12.52 1.55 -1.54
N LEU A 170 -12.73 0.74 -0.50
CA LEU A 170 -13.94 -0.05 -0.26
C LEU A 170 -15.10 0.77 0.33
N ASN A 171 -14.89 2.07 0.59
CA ASN A 171 -15.88 2.99 1.15
C ASN A 171 -16.46 2.49 2.49
N LEU A 172 -15.58 2.02 3.37
CA LEU A 172 -15.94 1.58 4.72
C LEU A 172 -16.30 2.77 5.62
N SER A 173 -17.12 2.51 6.64
CA SER A 173 -17.47 3.49 7.68
C SER A 173 -16.28 3.82 8.59
N GLU A 174 -16.37 4.92 9.35
CA GLU A 174 -15.34 5.30 10.34
C GLU A 174 -15.02 4.15 11.30
N ASP A 175 -16.03 3.44 11.82
CA ASP A 175 -15.83 2.32 12.75
C ASP A 175 -15.14 1.13 12.08
N GLU A 176 -15.52 0.79 10.85
CA GLU A 176 -14.88 -0.28 10.08
C GLU A 176 -13.43 0.06 9.72
N ILE A 177 -13.11 1.33 9.45
CA ILE A 177 -11.72 1.78 9.24
C ILE A 177 -10.90 1.62 10.52
N VAL A 178 -11.46 1.95 11.69
CA VAL A 178 -10.81 1.69 12.99
C VAL A 178 -10.53 0.20 13.18
N TYR A 179 -11.50 -0.67 12.87
CA TYR A 179 -11.32 -2.11 12.98
C TYR A 179 -10.27 -2.64 12.01
N ALA A 180 -10.28 -2.20 10.76
CA ALA A 180 -9.30 -2.60 9.75
C ALA A 180 -7.87 -2.22 10.18
N MET A 181 -7.66 -0.99 10.63
CA MET A 181 -6.36 -0.55 11.15
C MET A 181 -5.95 -1.32 12.41
N GLY A 182 -6.90 -1.64 13.30
CA GLY A 182 -6.65 -2.42 14.51
C GLY A 182 -6.24 -3.87 14.20
N MET A 183 -6.89 -4.53 13.24
CA MET A 183 -6.50 -5.87 12.79
C MET A 183 -5.14 -5.84 12.10
N ALA A 184 -4.87 -4.84 11.26
CA ALA A 184 -3.58 -4.68 10.60
C ALA A 184 -2.43 -4.49 11.60
N ALA A 185 -2.67 -3.77 12.69
CA ALA A 185 -1.68 -3.60 13.76
C ALA A 185 -1.32 -4.92 14.47
N GLN A 186 -2.18 -5.94 14.42
CA GLN A 186 -1.88 -7.27 14.97
C GLN A 186 -0.95 -8.10 14.06
N GLU A 187 -0.94 -7.78 12.76
CA GLU A 187 -0.10 -8.41 11.73
C GLU A 187 1.24 -7.66 11.50
N ALA A 188 1.49 -6.61 12.31
CA ALA A 188 2.60 -5.66 12.14
C ALA A 188 3.93 -6.12 12.75
#